data_AF-A0A7V3RQ62-F1
#
_entry.id   AF-A0A7V3RQ62-F1
#
_cell.length_a   1.000
_cell.length_b   1.000
_cell.length_c   1.000
_cell.angle_alpha   90.00
_cell.angle_beta   90.00
_cell.angle_gamma   90.00
#
_symmetry.space_group_name_H-M   'P 1'
#
loop_
_entity.id
_entity.type
_entity.pdbx_description
1 polymer ?
#
loop_
_entity_poly.entity_id
_entity_poly.type
_entity_poly.pdbx_seq_one_letter_code
_entity_poly.pdbx_strand_id
1 'polypeptide(L)'
;MSSSGTSGPSPVPHPPSVPPPSSSQVGQTPGGWGSRLWRRGLLLLITLAAISGGILWWWHSRVEVYTDNAYVVGNITPIASDISGQVVALFVDDNMIVQPGDPIAQIDPIPFQIQVDQAAV
;
A
#
# COMPACT_ATOMS: atom_id res chain seq x y z
N MET A 1 -115.11 33.93 6.66
CA MET A 1 -115.06 32.45 6.69
C MET A 1 -114.21 32.03 5.52
N SER A 2 -112.92 31.73 5.77
CA SER A 2 -112.37 30.36 5.71
C SER A 2 -112.41 29.84 4.25
N SER A 3 -111.33 29.50 3.57
CA SER A 3 -110.15 28.76 4.03
C SER A 3 -109.02 28.80 2.99
N SER A 4 -107.80 28.85 3.51
CA SER A 4 -106.49 28.67 2.89
C SER A 4 -106.29 27.30 2.22
N GLY A 5 -105.46 27.25 1.16
CA GLY A 5 -104.99 26.01 0.54
C GLY A 5 -103.78 26.21 -0.39
N THR A 6 -102.60 26.36 0.22
CA THR A 6 -101.29 25.80 -0.19
C THR A 6 -100.68 26.09 -1.58
N SER A 7 -99.75 27.04 -1.57
CA SER A 7 -98.65 27.22 -2.54
C SER A 7 -97.65 26.06 -2.50
N GLY A 8 -97.46 25.34 -3.59
CA GLY A 8 -96.35 24.40 -3.75
C GLY A 8 -95.10 25.10 -4.32
N PRO A 9 -93.92 25.00 -3.71
CA PRO A 9 -92.66 25.35 -4.34
C PRO A 9 -92.07 24.11 -5.03
N SER A 10 -91.59 24.25 -6.26
CA SER A 10 -90.66 23.28 -6.85
C SER A 10 -89.52 24.02 -7.53
N PRO A 11 -88.33 24.04 -6.91
CA PRO A 11 -87.12 24.61 -7.51
C PRO A 11 -86.59 23.61 -8.55
N VAL A 12 -86.37 24.10 -9.77
CA VAL A 12 -85.73 23.32 -10.84
C VAL A 12 -84.21 23.27 -10.57
N PRO A 13 -83.59 22.07 -10.54
CA PRO A 13 -82.17 21.89 -10.22
C PRO A 13 -81.21 22.44 -11.31
N HIS A 14 -80.07 22.93 -10.83
CA HIS A 14 -78.97 23.59 -11.56
C HIS A 14 -78.32 22.71 -12.65
N PRO A 15 -77.78 23.32 -13.73
CA PRO A 15 -76.94 22.63 -14.72
C PRO A 15 -75.60 22.14 -14.11
N PRO A 16 -74.96 21.12 -14.71
CA PRO A 16 -73.79 20.44 -14.15
C PRO A 16 -72.55 21.33 -13.98
N SER A 17 -71.79 21.00 -12.93
CA SER A 17 -70.56 21.62 -12.43
C SER A 17 -69.42 21.67 -13.44
N VAL A 18 -68.75 22.83 -13.53
CA VAL A 18 -67.45 23.02 -14.19
C VAL A 18 -66.39 22.18 -13.47
N PRO A 19 -65.60 21.33 -14.15
CA PRO A 19 -64.51 20.59 -13.50
C PRO A 19 -63.37 21.54 -13.09
N PRO A 20 -62.73 21.35 -11.92
CA PRO A 20 -61.58 22.16 -11.52
C PRO A 20 -60.35 21.86 -12.40
N PRO A 21 -59.50 22.87 -12.70
CA PRO A 21 -58.28 22.65 -13.45
C PRO A 21 -57.18 21.98 -12.59
N SER A 22 -56.45 21.08 -13.27
CA SER A 22 -55.06 20.71 -13.01
C SER A 22 -54.72 19.96 -11.72
N SER A 23 -54.40 18.67 -11.87
CA SER A 23 -53.19 18.14 -11.24
C SER A 23 -52.35 17.43 -12.30
N SER A 24 -51.26 18.07 -12.68
CA SER A 24 -50.13 17.49 -13.40
C SER A 24 -49.60 16.33 -12.54
N GLN A 25 -50.00 15.10 -12.85
CA GLN A 25 -49.33 13.94 -12.27
C GLN A 25 -48.01 13.73 -12.99
N VAL A 26 -46.99 14.30 -12.33
CA VAL A 26 -45.57 14.03 -12.39
C VAL A 26 -45.30 12.55 -12.67
N GLY A 27 -44.37 12.31 -13.60
CA GLY A 27 -44.03 11.00 -14.15
C GLY A 27 -43.87 9.89 -13.10
N GLN A 28 -44.61 8.82 -13.33
CA GLN A 28 -44.40 7.55 -12.64
C GLN A 28 -43.15 6.89 -13.26
N THR A 29 -42.10 6.71 -12.46
CA THR A 29 -40.92 5.92 -12.83
C THR A 29 -41.24 4.42 -12.75
N PRO A 30 -40.82 3.58 -13.73
CA PRO A 30 -41.24 2.19 -13.80
C PRO A 30 -40.59 1.33 -12.71
N GLY A 31 -41.37 0.36 -12.22
CA GLY A 31 -41.12 -0.47 -11.05
C GLY A 31 -39.82 -1.28 -11.10
N GLY A 32 -39.07 -1.20 -9.99
CA GLY A 32 -37.83 -1.95 -9.77
C GLY A 32 -38.09 -3.40 -9.38
N TRP A 33 -38.26 -4.29 -10.37
CA TRP A 33 -38.13 -5.74 -10.18
C TRP A 33 -36.69 -6.25 -10.40
N GLY A 34 -35.82 -5.48 -11.07
CA GLY A 34 -34.39 -5.78 -11.22
C GLY A 34 -33.47 -5.27 -10.09
N SER A 35 -33.98 -4.40 -9.22
CA SER A 35 -33.17 -3.70 -8.20
C SER A 35 -32.65 -4.63 -7.10
N ARG A 36 -33.37 -5.72 -6.80
CA ARG A 36 -32.98 -6.68 -5.75
C ARG A 36 -31.84 -7.60 -6.17
N LEU A 37 -31.86 -8.09 -7.41
CA LEU A 37 -30.76 -8.90 -7.96
C LEU A 37 -29.51 -8.05 -8.20
N TRP A 38 -29.67 -6.81 -8.68
CA TRP A 38 -28.55 -5.90 -8.84
C TRP A 38 -27.92 -5.50 -7.50
N ARG A 39 -28.74 -5.23 -6.47
CA ARG A 39 -28.24 -5.00 -5.10
C ARG A 39 -27.48 -6.21 -4.55
N ARG A 40 -27.96 -7.43 -4.79
CA ARG A 40 -27.26 -8.66 -4.37
C ARG A 40 -25.95 -8.86 -5.12
N GLY A 41 -25.92 -8.60 -6.42
CA GLY A 41 -24.69 -8.64 -7.23
C GLY A 41 -23.67 -7.60 -6.77
N LEU A 42 -24.13 -6.38 -6.48
CA LEU A 42 -23.28 -5.32 -5.95
C LEU A 42 -22.71 -5.66 -4.57
N LEU A 43 -23.55 -6.22 -3.68
CA LEU A 43 -23.10 -6.68 -2.36
C LEU A 43 -22.04 -7.78 -2.50
N LEU A 44 -22.27 -8.77 -3.38
CA LEU A 44 -21.31 -9.86 -3.62
C LEU A 44 -19.97 -9.31 -4.14
N LEU A 45 -20.00 -8.36 -5.08
CA LEU A 45 -18.80 -7.73 -5.63
C LEU A 45 -18.01 -6.98 -4.55
N ILE A 46 -18.70 -6.22 -3.69
CA ILE A 46 -18.07 -5.49 -2.57
C ILE A 46 -17.43 -6.47 -1.59
N THR A 47 -18.13 -7.57 -1.24
CA THR A 47 -17.59 -8.61 -0.37
C THR A 47 -16.36 -9.25 -0.98
N LEU A 48 -16.37 -9.57 -2.28
CA LEU A 48 -15.22 -10.16 -2.96
C LEU A 48 -14.03 -9.19 -2.99
N ALA A 49 -14.26 -7.92 -3.31
CA ALA A 49 -13.22 -6.89 -3.30
C ALA A 49 -12.60 -6.69 -1.92
N ALA A 50 -13.42 -6.71 -0.86
CA ALA A 50 -12.95 -6.61 0.52
C ALA A 50 -12.09 -7.83 0.92
N ILE A 51 -12.50 -9.05 0.54
CA ILE A 51 -11.73 -10.27 0.79
C ILE A 51 -10.41 -10.22 0.03
N SER A 52 -10.42 -9.92 -1.27
CA SER A 52 -9.21 -9.83 -2.09
C SER A 52 -8.25 -8.74 -1.57
N GLY A 53 -8.77 -7.57 -1.21
CA GLY A 53 -7.98 -6.50 -0.60
C GLY A 53 -7.36 -6.91 0.74
N GLY A 54 -8.14 -7.59 1.60
CA GLY A 54 -7.65 -8.12 2.87
C GLY A 54 -6.56 -9.19 2.69
N ILE A 55 -6.70 -10.09 1.71
CA ILE A 55 -5.69 -11.11 1.38
C ILE A 55 -4.40 -10.45 0.90
N LEU A 56 -4.48 -9.48 -0.02
CA LEU A 56 -3.32 -8.77 -0.54
C LEU A 56 -2.60 -7.99 0.57
N TRP A 57 -3.35 -7.29 1.41
CA TRP A 57 -2.80 -6.56 2.55
C TRP A 57 -2.11 -7.50 3.55
N TRP A 58 -2.74 -8.65 3.84
CA TRP A 58 -2.16 -9.67 4.71
C TRP A 58 -0.88 -10.25 4.14
N TRP A 59 -0.83 -10.55 2.83
CA TRP A 59 0.39 -11.03 2.18
C TRP A 59 1.53 -10.02 2.25
N HIS A 60 1.24 -8.74 1.98
CA HIS A 60 2.26 -7.68 2.00
C HIS A 60 2.78 -7.42 3.42
N SER A 61 1.90 -7.41 4.42
CA SER A 61 2.26 -7.05 5.81
C SER A 61 3.08 -8.13 6.54
N ARG A 62 3.25 -9.32 5.95
CA ARG A 62 3.91 -10.47 6.61
C ARG A 62 5.40 -10.61 6.29
N VAL A 63 5.91 -9.84 5.33
CA VAL A 63 7.27 -10.01 4.79
C VAL A 63 8.23 -8.93 5.31
N GLU A 64 7.72 -7.84 5.88
CA GLU A 64 8.54 -6.71 6.32
C GLU A 64 8.86 -6.81 7.81
N VAL A 65 9.94 -7.53 8.12
CA VAL A 65 10.57 -7.44 9.44
C VAL A 65 11.60 -6.32 9.39
N TYR A 66 11.19 -5.13 9.82
CA TYR A 66 12.09 -3.99 9.97
C TYR A 66 12.75 -4.05 11.35
N THR A 67 14.08 -4.08 11.38
CA THR A 67 14.86 -3.97 12.62
C THR A 67 15.98 -2.98 12.40
N ASP A 68 16.10 -2.00 13.29
CA ASP A 68 17.20 -1.04 13.27
C ASP A 68 18.51 -1.66 13.80
N ASN A 69 18.44 -2.85 14.40
CA ASN A 69 19.55 -3.52 15.06
C ASN A 69 19.97 -4.79 14.31
N ALA A 70 20.42 -4.62 13.06
CA ALA A 70 21.03 -5.70 12.29
C ALA A 70 22.56 -5.64 12.41
N TYR A 71 23.14 -6.60 13.13
CA TYR A 71 24.59 -6.73 13.26
C TYR A 71 25.08 -7.97 12.49
N VAL A 72 26.19 -7.81 11.76
CA VAL A 72 26.89 -8.93 11.13
C VAL A 72 27.97 -9.44 12.07
N VAL A 73 27.96 -10.73 12.36
CA VAL A 73 29.03 -11.38 13.12
C VAL A 73 30.07 -11.88 12.12
N GLY A 74 31.29 -11.35 12.24
CA GLY A 74 32.44 -11.77 11.44
C GLY A 74 33.54 -12.31 12.32
N ASN A 75 34.27 -13.32 11.83
CA ASN A 75 35.51 -13.76 12.47
C ASN A 75 36.64 -12.84 11.99
N ILE A 76 37.32 -12.19 12.94
CA ILE A 76 38.45 -11.33 12.66
C ILE A 76 39.71 -12.09 13.07
N THR A 77 40.61 -12.31 12.11
CA THR A 77 41.92 -12.91 12.36
C THR A 77 42.99 -11.84 12.13
N PRO A 78 43.77 -11.46 13.16
CA PRO A 78 44.85 -10.50 12.97
C PRO A 78 45.96 -11.13 12.12
N ILE A 79 46.49 -10.34 11.18
CA ILE A 79 47.62 -10.73 10.34
C ILE A 79 48.80 -9.86 10.77
N ALA A 80 49.96 -10.50 10.98
CA ALA A 80 51.21 -9.84 11.33
C ALA A 80 52.35 -10.38 10.46
N SER A 81 53.38 -9.57 10.28
CA SER A 81 54.61 -10.00 9.63
C SER A 81 55.49 -10.81 10.59
N ASP A 82 56.17 -11.82 10.06
CA ASP A 82 57.14 -12.62 10.82
C ASP A 82 58.38 -11.81 11.24
N ILE A 83 58.68 -10.75 10.48
CA ILE A 83 59.81 -9.84 10.73
C ILE A 83 59.29 -8.46 11.15
N SER A 84 60.02 -7.81 12.05
CA SER A 84 59.75 -6.42 12.43
C SER A 84 60.42 -5.47 11.44
N GLY A 85 59.70 -4.44 11.00
CA GLY A 85 60.24 -3.43 10.10
C GLY A 85 59.25 -2.29 9.85
N GLN A 86 59.73 -1.22 9.20
CA GLN A 86 58.90 -0.08 8.86
C GLN A 86 57.99 -0.41 7.68
N VAL A 87 56.69 -0.12 7.78
CA VAL A 87 55.76 -0.26 6.66
C VAL A 87 55.90 0.95 5.74
N VAL A 88 56.14 0.71 4.45
CA VAL A 88 56.34 1.76 3.42
C VAL A 88 55.16 1.90 2.48
N ALA A 89 54.32 0.88 2.35
CA ALA A 89 53.10 0.91 1.54
C ALA A 89 52.01 0.02 2.14
N LEU A 90 50.75 0.43 1.94
CA LEU A 90 49.54 -0.34 2.22
C LEU A 90 48.76 -0.44 0.92
N PHE A 91 48.36 -1.66 0.54
CA PHE A 91 47.68 -1.93 -0.73
C PHE A 91 46.21 -2.28 -0.56
N VAL A 92 45.67 -2.13 0.65
CA VAL A 92 44.30 -2.50 1.00
C VAL A 92 43.57 -1.34 1.66
N ASP A 93 42.27 -1.27 1.40
CA ASP A 93 41.34 -0.33 2.02
C ASP A 93 40.27 -1.08 2.84
N ASP A 94 39.51 -0.33 3.63
CA ASP A 94 38.43 -0.87 4.46
C ASP A 94 37.39 -1.62 3.62
N ASN A 95 37.01 -2.80 4.08
CA ASN A 95 36.02 -3.69 3.45
C ASN A 95 36.39 -4.14 2.02
N MET A 96 37.65 -3.98 1.61
CA MET A 96 38.12 -4.46 0.32
C MET A 96 38.21 -5.99 0.29
N ILE A 97 37.76 -6.59 -0.81
CA ILE A 97 37.89 -8.04 -1.02
C ILE A 97 39.30 -8.33 -1.56
N VAL A 98 40.02 -9.21 -0.89
CA VAL A 98 41.37 -9.67 -1.27
C VAL A 98 41.38 -11.16 -1.54
N GLN A 99 42.29 -11.61 -2.41
CA GLN A 99 42.50 -13.01 -2.71
C GLN A 99 43.77 -13.56 -2.04
N PRO A 100 43.87 -14.89 -1.86
CA PRO A 100 45.09 -15.49 -1.32
C PRO A 100 46.30 -15.17 -2.20
N GLY A 101 47.35 -14.62 -1.58
CA GLY A 101 48.58 -14.23 -2.26
C GLY A 101 48.64 -12.73 -2.63
N ASP A 102 47.55 -11.99 -2.48
CA ASP A 102 47.57 -10.55 -2.72
C ASP A 102 48.41 -9.84 -1.64
N PRO A 103 49.34 -8.95 -2.03
CA PRO A 103 50.12 -8.19 -1.08
C PRO A 103 49.21 -7.19 -0.36
N ILE A 104 49.23 -7.21 0.97
CA ILE A 104 48.42 -6.29 1.79
C ILE A 104 49.20 -5.06 2.27
N ALA A 105 50.48 -5.23 2.58
CA ALA A 105 51.38 -4.19 3.04
C ALA A 105 52.82 -4.55 2.64
N GLN A 106 53.67 -3.54 2.52
CA GLN A 106 55.10 -3.71 2.22
C GLN A 106 55.96 -3.17 3.35
N ILE A 107 56.90 -4.00 3.83
CA ILE A 107 57.94 -3.61 4.78
C ILE A 107 59.15 -3.08 3.99
N ASP A 108 59.82 -2.04 4.51
CA ASP A 108 61.03 -1.47 3.94
C ASP A 108 62.12 -2.55 3.75
N PRO A 109 62.52 -2.86 2.51
CA PRO A 109 63.52 -3.88 2.25
C PRO A 109 64.96 -3.39 2.51
N ILE A 110 65.20 -2.08 2.59
CA ILE A 110 66.57 -1.52 2.60
C ILE A 110 67.43 -2.07 3.76
N PRO A 111 66.97 -2.09 5.03
CA PRO A 111 67.78 -2.60 6.13
C PRO A 111 68.11 -4.10 5.99
N PHE A 112 67.23 -4.86 5.35
CA PHE A 112 67.42 -6.30 5.13
C PHE A 112 68.39 -6.55 3.98
N GLN A 113 68.32 -5.76 2.92
CA GLN A 113 69.25 -5.88 1.79
C GLN A 113 70.69 -5.60 2.21
N ILE A 114 70.91 -4.55 3.02
CA ILE A 114 72.25 -4.22 3.53
C ILE A 114 72.84 -5.38 4.34
N GLN A 115 72.03 -6.07 5.15
CA GLN A 115 72.49 -7.23 5.93
C GLN A 115 72.86 -8.42 5.05
N VAL A 116 72.09 -8.68 4.00
CA VAL A 116 72.39 -9.74 3.03
C VAL A 116 73.69 -9.44 2.29
N ASP A 117 73.88 -8.20 1.85
CA ASP A 117 75.08 -7.78 1.13
C ASP A 117 76.32 -7.87 2.01
N GLN A 118 76.22 -7.56 3.31
CA GLN A 118 77.31 -7.73 4.27
C GLN A 118 77.67 -9.19 4.54
N ALA A 119 76.71 -10.11 4.45
CA ALA A 119 76.96 -11.54 4.65
C ALA A 119 77.52 -12.25 3.41
N ALA A 120 77.41 -11.62 2.23
CA ALA A 120 77.89 -12.15 0.96
C ALA A 120 79.37 -11.83 0.66
N VAL A 121 80.00 -10.96 1.47
CA VAL A 121 81.42 -10.56 1.38
C VAL A 121 82.25 -11.37 2.37
#